data_AF-F7V7L9-F1
#
_entry.id   AF-F7V7L9-F1
#
_cell.length_a   1.000
_cell.length_b   1.000
_cell.length_c   1.000
_cell.angle_alpha   90.00
_cell.angle_beta   90.00
_cell.angle_gamma   90.00
#
_symmetry.space_group_name_H-M   'P 1'
#
loop_
_entity.id
_entity.type
_entity.pdbx_description
1 polymer ?
#
loop_
_entity_poly.entity_id
_entity_poly.type
_entity_poly.pdbx_seq_one_letter_code
_entity_poly.pdbx_strand_id
1 'polypeptide(L)' 'MNYFVVTIQKMKDGTTAQNILKYDTRNQAESAFHTEMAAACVSETLAGDTCMVIDEFGNSYLQRNITAE' A
#
# COMPACT_ATOMS: atom_id res chain seq x y z
N MET A 1 14.76 -11.93 -7.27
CA MET A 1 13.41 -11.54 -7.69
C MET A 1 12.96 -10.45 -6.76
N ASN A 2 12.70 -9.24 -7.28
CA ASN A 2 12.33 -8.10 -6.46
C ASN A 2 10.81 -8.01 -6.29
N TYR A 3 10.38 -7.45 -5.16
CA TYR A 3 8.98 -7.20 -4.83
C TYR A 3 8.79 -5.72 -4.56
N PHE A 4 7.61 -5.21 -4.87
CA PHE A 4 7.26 -3.81 -4.70
C PHE A 4 5.97 -3.69 -3.90
N VAL A 5 5.98 -2.79 -2.93
CA VAL A 5 4.76 -2.32 -2.26
C VAL A 5 4.39 -0.99 -2.89
N VAL A 6 3.25 -0.98 -3.57
CA VAL A 6 2.68 0.22 -4.20
C VAL A 6 1.54 0.71 -3.31
N THR A 7 1.57 2.00 -3.01
CA THR A 7 0.60 2.66 -2.12
C THR A 7 0.03 3.87 -2.82
N ILE A 8 -1.29 4.04 -2.79
CA ILE A 8 -2.00 5.19 -3.32
C ILE A 8 -2.99 5.65 -2.25
N GLN A 9 -2.66 6.77 -1.64
CA GLN A 9 -3.38 7.35 -0.51
C GLN A 9 -4.15 8.59 -0.98
N LYS A 10 -5.45 8.62 -0.70
CA LYS A 10 -6.30 9.79 -0.92
C LYS A 10 -6.57 10.47 0.42
N MET A 11 -6.17 11.72 0.53
CA MET A 11 -6.37 12.54 1.71
C MET A 11 -7.76 13.20 1.68
N LYS A 12 -8.28 13.59 2.84
CA LYS A 12 -9.58 14.29 2.97
C LYS A 12 -9.62 15.67 2.32
N ASP A 13 -8.47 16.32 2.16
CA ASP A 13 -8.34 17.59 1.44
C ASP A 13 -8.39 17.44 -0.10
N GLY A 14 -8.54 16.20 -0.58
CA GLY A 14 -8.60 15.88 -2.01
C GLY A 14 -7.24 15.62 -2.65
N THR A 15 -6.14 15.80 -1.92
CA THR A 15 -4.80 15.46 -2.42
C THR A 15 -4.61 13.94 -2.49
N THR A 16 -3.71 13.52 -3.38
CA THR A 16 -3.35 12.11 -3.55
C THR A 16 -1.84 11.97 -3.42
N ALA A 17 -1.41 11.06 -2.56
CA ALA A 17 -0.02 10.66 -2.40
C ALA A 17 0.17 9.26 -2.98
N GLN A 18 1.29 9.04 -3.64
CA GLN A 18 1.65 7.74 -4.21
C GLN A 18 3.08 7.38 -3.80
N ASN A 19 3.29 6.13 -3.42
CA ASN A 19 4.60 5.64 -3.00
C ASN A 19 4.85 4.22 -3.54
N ILE A 20 6.10 3.94 -3.91
CA ILE A 20 6.55 2.63 -4.38
C ILE A 20 7.82 2.29 -3.63
N LEU A 21 7.79 1.22 -2.85
CA LEU A 21 8.93 0.73 -2.09
C LEU A 21 9.37 -0.63 -2.62
N LYS A 22 10.68 -0.80 -2.83
CA LYS A 22 11.29 -2.04 -3.32
C LYS A 22 11.80 -2.89 -2.15
N TYR A 23 11.59 -4.20 -2.24
CA TYR A 23 12.05 -5.20 -1.28
C TYR A 23 12.68 -6.39 -2.00
N ASP A 24 13.65 -7.04 -1.33
CA ASP A 24 14.41 -8.16 -1.90
C ASP A 24 13.67 -9.50 -1.77
N THR A 25 12.72 -9.58 -0.82
CA THR A 25 11.94 -10.80 -0.56
C THR A 25 10.46 -10.50 -0.45
N ARG A 26 9.64 -11.50 -0.80
CA ARG A 26 8.18 -11.41 -0.70
C ARG A 26 7.74 -11.14 0.75
N ASN A 27 8.32 -11.85 1.71
CA ASN A 27 7.94 -11.71 3.13
C ASN A 27 8.17 -10.30 3.67
N GLN A 28 9.25 -9.63 3.24
CA GLN A 28 9.49 -8.23 3.61
C GLN A 28 8.43 -7.30 3.02
N ALA A 29 8.09 -7.49 1.74
CA ALA A 29 7.03 -6.71 1.08
C ALA A 29 5.66 -6.94 1.73
N GLU A 30 5.31 -8.19 2.06
CA GLU A 30 4.05 -8.52 2.76
C GLU A 30 4.00 -7.90 4.16
N SER A 31 5.11 -7.93 4.92
CA SER A 31 5.19 -7.27 6.23
C SER A 31 4.98 -5.76 6.12
N ALA A 32 5.61 -5.12 5.14
CA ALA A 32 5.43 -3.69 4.90
C ALA A 32 3.99 -3.36 4.46
N PHE A 33 3.41 -4.17 3.59
CA PHE A 33 2.00 -4.07 3.18
C PHE A 33 1.06 -4.11 4.40
N HIS A 34 1.24 -5.06 5.31
CA HIS A 34 0.39 -5.15 6.51
C HIS A 34 0.58 -3.97 7.46
N THR A 35 1.81 -3.45 7.57
CA THR A 35 2.11 -2.26 8.38
C THR A 35 1.40 -1.04 7.82
N GLU A 36 1.43 -0.85 6.50
CA GLU A 36 0.73 0.24 5.82
C GLU A 36 -0.77 0.14 6.02
N MET A 37 -1.37 -1.03 5.81
CA MET A 37 -2.81 -1.23 6.02
C MET A 37 -3.24 -0.98 7.46
N ALA A 38 -2.43 -1.37 8.45
CA ALA A 38 -2.69 -1.06 9.84
C ALA A 38 -2.65 0.45 10.11
N ALA A 39 -1.66 1.16 9.55
CA ALA A 39 -1.55 2.61 9.67
C ALA A 39 -2.73 3.35 9.00
N ALA A 40 -3.17 2.88 7.84
CA ALA A 40 -4.31 3.44 7.12
C ALA A 40 -5.62 3.31 7.90
N CYS A 41 -5.87 2.16 8.55
CA CYS A 41 -7.07 1.93 9.36
C CYS A 41 -7.23 2.90 10.55
N VAL A 42 -6.13 3.46 11.06
CA VAL A 42 -6.15 4.37 12.22
C VAL A 42 -5.88 5.82 11.82
N SER A 43 -5.76 6.10 10.53
CA SER A 43 -5.45 7.44 10.03
C SER A 43 -6.68 8.33 10.01
N GLU A 44 -6.61 9.47 10.69
CA GLU A 44 -7.68 10.48 10.68
C GLU A 44 -7.64 11.37 9.44
N THR A 45 -6.52 11.39 8.70
CA THR A 45 -6.28 12.27 7.56
C THR A 45 -6.64 11.64 6.22
N LEU A 46 -6.61 10.31 6.15
CA LEU A 46 -6.92 9.57 4.93
C LEU A 46 -8.43 9.48 4.73
N ALA A 47 -8.86 9.71 3.49
CA ALA A 47 -10.20 9.38 2.99
C ALA A 47 -10.21 7.99 2.34
N GLY A 48 -9.06 7.53 1.86
CA GLY A 48 -8.90 6.14 1.43
C GLY A 48 -7.44 5.82 1.16
N ASP A 49 -7.16 4.52 1.13
CA ASP A 49 -5.83 4.00 0.85
C ASP A 49 -5.92 2.71 0.02
N THR A 50 -5.06 2.59 -0.97
CA THR A 50 -4.91 1.38 -1.78
C THR A 50 -3.47 0.93 -1.69
N CYS A 51 -3.25 -0.28 -1.18
CA CYS A 51 -1.93 -0.89 -1.11
C CYS A 51 -1.91 -2.21 -1.88
N MET A 52 -0.79 -2.50 -2.53
CA MET A 52 -0.60 -3.69 -3.35
C MET A 52 0.84 -4.21 -3.28
N VAL A 53 1.00 -5.52 -3.24
CA VAL A 53 2.29 -6.21 -3.39
C VAL A 53 2.38 -6.80 -4.79
N ILE A 54 3.37 -6.37 -5.57
CA ILE A 54 3.66 -6.89 -6.92
C ILE A 54 5.10 -7.40 -7.03
N ASP A 55 5.38 -8.34 -7.94
CA ASP A 55 6.75 -8.64 -8.36
C ASP A 55 7.23 -7.75 -9.52
N GLU A 56 8.48 -7.93 -9.93
CA GLU A 56 9.11 -7.27 -11.07
C GLU A 56 8.50 -7.59 -12.44
N PHE A 57 7.63 -8.60 -12.52
CA PHE A 57 6.88 -8.95 -13.72
C PHE A 57 5.45 -8.39 -13.69
N GLY A 58 5.05 -7.72 -12.61
CA GLY A 58 3.72 -7.15 -12.42
C GLY A 58 2.67 -8.13 -11.89
N ASN A 59 3.06 -9.32 -11.42
CA ASN A 59 2.13 -10.24 -10.78
C ASN A 59 1.74 -9.70 -9.41
N SER A 60 0.43 -9.54 -9.16
CA SER A 60 -0.09 -9.12 -7.86
C SER A 60 -0.30 -10.31 -6.93
N TYR A 61 0.17 -10.17 -5.69
CA TYR A 61 0.03 -11.19 -4.65
C TYR A 61 -1.00 -10.80 -3.58
N LEU A 62 -1.01 -9.52 -3.21
CA LEU A 62 -1.92 -8.95 -2.22
C LEU A 62 -2.36 -7.59 -2.72
N GLN A 63 -3.66 -7.30 -2.56
CA GLN A 63 -4.23 -6.00 -2.85
C GLN A 63 -5.36 -5.72 -1.88
N ARG A 64 -5.35 -4.53 -1.28
CA ARG A 64 -6.43 -4.05 -0.42
C ARG A 64 -6.70 -2.58 -0.67
N ASN A 65 -7.96 -2.23 -0.49
CA ASN A 65 -8.44 -0.86 -0.54
C ASN A 65 -9.23 -0.63 0.77
N ILE A 66 -8.92 0.48 1.43
CA ILE A 66 -9.63 0.99 2.59
C ILE A 66 -10.28 2.30 2.15
N THR A 67 -11.58 2.41 2.37
CA THR A 67 -12.30 3.68 2.27
C THR A 67 -12.70 4.09 3.68
N ALA A 68 -12.29 5.28 4.10
CA ALA A 68 -12.82 5.87 5.31
C ALA A 68 -14.22 6.41 5.00
N GLU A 69 -15.23 5.89 5.70
CA GLU A 69 -16.63 6.38 5.63
C GLU A 69 -16.77 7.81 6.16
#